data_AF-A0A816HSI0-F1
#
_entry.id   AF-A0A816HSI0-F1
#
_cell.length_a   1.000
_cell.length_b   1.000
_cell.length_c   1.000
_cell.angle_alpha   90.00
_cell.angle_beta   90.00
_cell.angle_gamma   90.00
#
_symmetry.space_group_name_H-M   'P 1'
#
loop_
_entity.id
_entity.type
_entity.pdbx_description
1 polymer ?
#
loop_
_entity_poly.entity_id
_entity_poly.type
_entity_poly.pdbx_seq_one_letter_code
_entity_poly.pdbx_strand_id
1 'polypeptide(L)'
;MSTVSYVDAHRTRQERQLIQSIKCHLKKYNQILRVTDKGGIFHIGDAKDYERKADAYRQKIGAYVELETDPLWSIFDKVVHLLNDLRSKKHVLAWQLNKMMPKRDKVELAHLLTTAYCFIPICRKELHCDRLCHQ
;
A
#
# COMPACT_ATOMS: atom_id res chain seq x y z
N MET A 1 4.08 29.51 25.15
CA MET A 1 3.83 29.84 23.73
C MET A 1 5.10 30.47 23.19
N SER A 2 5.81 29.80 22.29
CA SER A 2 7.06 30.32 21.72
C SER A 2 6.75 31.50 20.78
N THR A 3 7.40 32.64 21.02
CA THR A 3 7.34 33.80 20.15
C THR A 3 8.06 33.48 18.84
N VAL A 4 7.32 33.41 17.74
CA VAL A 4 7.89 33.21 16.40
C VAL A 4 8.79 34.41 16.08
N SER A 5 10.06 34.15 15.79
CA SER A 5 11.02 35.20 15.43
C SER A 5 10.54 35.97 14.20
N TYR A 6 10.74 37.29 14.18
CA TYR A 6 10.40 38.15 13.04
C TYR A 6 11.03 37.65 11.72
N VAL A 7 12.25 37.12 11.79
CA VAL A 7 12.96 36.54 10.64
C VAL A 7 12.24 35.31 10.11
N ASP A 8 11.76 34.43 11.00
CA ASP A 8 11.01 33.23 10.63
C ASP A 8 9.66 33.57 10.01
N ALA A 9 8.98 34.58 10.54
CA ALA A 9 7.72 35.08 9.99
C ALA A 9 7.91 35.65 8.58
N HIS A 10 9.00 36.40 8.36
CA HIS A 10 9.34 36.96 7.05
C HIS A 10 9.68 35.86 6.03
N ARG A 11 10.53 34.90 6.42
CA ARG A 11 10.87 33.74 5.59
C ARG A 11 9.64 32.92 5.21
N THR A 12 8.77 32.63 6.18
CA THR A 12 7.52 31.89 5.95
C THR A 12 6.62 32.60 4.93
N ARG A 13 6.59 33.94 4.96
CA ARG A 13 5.81 34.73 3.98
C ARG A 13 6.37 34.60 2.57
N GLN A 14 7.69 34.67 2.41
CA GLN A 14 8.35 34.51 1.11
C GLN A 14 8.15 33.10 0.55
N GLU A 15 8.34 32.07 1.39
CA GLU A 15 8.10 30.67 1.01
C GLU A 15 6.65 30.44 0.58
N ARG A 16 5.68 31.02 1.31
CA ARG A 16 4.26 30.94 0.94
C ARG A 16 3.98 31.58 -0.43
N GLN A 17 4.57 32.74 -0.69
CA GLN A 17 4.41 33.42 -2.00
C GLN A 17 5.01 32.59 -3.13
N LEU A 18 6.18 32.01 -2.91
CA LEU A 18 6.83 31.13 -3.88
C LEU A 18 5.98 29.89 -4.18
N ILE A 19 5.51 29.19 -3.12
CA ILE A 19 4.62 28.02 -3.26
C ILE A 19 3.36 28.38 -4.03
N GLN A 20 2.76 29.53 -3.74
CA GLN A 20 1.55 29.98 -4.43
C GLN A 20 1.82 30.25 -5.92
N SER A 21 2.95 30.88 -6.24
CA SER A 21 3.37 31.12 -7.62
C SER A 21 3.56 29.80 -8.39
N ILE A 22 4.25 28.84 -7.79
CA ILE A 22 4.45 27.50 -8.37
C ILE A 22 3.10 26.81 -8.62
N LYS A 23 2.19 26.83 -7.64
CA LYS A 23 0.84 26.25 -7.80
C LYS A 23 0.06 26.89 -8.94
N CYS A 24 0.07 28.22 -9.03
CA CYS A 24 -0.60 28.94 -10.12
C CYS A 24 0.00 28.56 -11.49
N HIS A 25 1.33 28.44 -11.57
CA HIS A 25 2.01 28.05 -12.80
C HIS A 25 1.64 26.64 -13.23
N LEU A 26 1.72 25.67 -12.31
CA LEU A 26 1.33 24.28 -12.56
C LEU A 26 -0.12 24.17 -13.03
N LYS A 27 -1.04 24.90 -12.39
CA LYS A 27 -2.45 24.92 -12.79
C LYS A 27 -2.66 25.52 -14.19
N LYS A 28 -1.94 26.61 -14.52
CA LYS A 28 -2.06 27.29 -15.82
C LYS A 28 -1.66 26.37 -16.98
N TYR A 29 -0.63 25.56 -16.80
CA TYR A 29 -0.12 24.66 -17.84
C TYR A 29 -0.58 23.21 -17.69
N ASN A 30 -1.50 22.92 -16.77
CA ASN A 30 -2.00 21.59 -16.46
C ASN A 30 -0.88 20.56 -16.17
N GLN A 31 0.17 21.01 -15.48
CA GLN A 31 1.35 20.21 -15.16
C GLN A 31 1.28 19.68 -13.74
N ILE A 32 1.84 18.50 -13.55
CA ILE A 32 1.95 17.82 -12.26
C ILE A 32 3.41 17.80 -11.82
N LEU A 33 3.65 18.27 -10.60
CA LEU A 33 4.90 18.11 -9.87
C LEU A 33 4.84 16.82 -9.05
N ARG A 34 5.73 15.86 -9.31
CA ARG A 34 5.88 14.63 -8.53
C ARG A 34 7.27 14.52 -7.91
N VAL A 35 7.30 14.02 -6.67
CA VAL A 35 8.53 13.66 -5.97
C VAL A 35 8.89 12.24 -6.36
N THR A 36 10.13 12.00 -6.76
CA THR A 36 10.63 10.63 -6.97
C THR A 36 11.13 10.01 -5.69
N ASP A 37 10.93 8.71 -5.58
CA ASP A 37 11.40 7.86 -4.49
C ASP A 37 12.94 7.78 -4.45
N LYS A 38 13.61 8.01 -5.58
CA LYS A 38 15.06 7.93 -5.73
C LYS A 38 15.68 9.31 -5.94
N GLY A 39 16.13 9.93 -4.84
CA GLY A 39 17.10 11.03 -4.90
C GLY A 39 16.55 12.45 -4.70
N GLY A 40 15.30 12.62 -4.25
CA GLY A 40 14.75 13.95 -3.97
C GLY A 40 14.61 14.83 -5.21
N ILE A 41 14.63 14.22 -6.40
CA ILE A 41 14.45 14.92 -7.67
C ILE A 41 12.95 15.11 -7.90
N PHE A 42 12.59 16.33 -8.25
CA PHE A 42 11.22 16.68 -8.63
C PHE A 42 11.07 16.55 -10.15
N HIS A 43 10.03 15.86 -10.58
CA HIS A 43 9.66 15.77 -11.99
C HIS A 43 8.41 16.61 -12.25
N ILE A 44 8.50 17.46 -13.27
CA ILE A 44 7.38 18.24 -13.80
C ILE A 44 7.00 17.66 -15.16
N GLY A 45 5.71 17.38 -15.36
CA GLY A 45 5.21 16.87 -16.63
C GLY A 45 3.69 16.97 -16.73
N ASP A 46 3.15 16.77 -17.93
CA ASP A 46 1.70 16.69 -18.15
C ASP A 46 1.13 15.41 -17.52
N ALA A 47 -0.09 15.49 -16.97
CA ALA A 47 -0.86 14.34 -16.53
C ALA A 47 -0.95 13.24 -17.62
N LYS A 48 -1.20 13.64 -18.88
CA LYS A 48 -1.31 12.72 -20.02
C LYS A 48 -0.03 11.98 -20.33
N ASP A 49 1.12 12.57 -20.04
CA ASP A 49 2.41 11.91 -20.25
C ASP A 49 2.68 10.86 -19.18
N TYR A 50 2.20 11.09 -17.95
CA TYR A 50 2.26 10.09 -16.89
C TYR A 50 1.37 8.89 -17.19
N GLU A 51 0.14 9.12 -17.66
CA GLU A 51 -0.77 8.06 -18.08
C GLU A 51 -0.16 7.22 -19.21
N ARG A 52 0.33 7.88 -20.28
CA ARG A 52 1.00 7.21 -21.39
C ARG A 52 2.22 6.41 -20.95
N LYS A 53 3.05 6.93 -20.04
CA LYS A 53 4.21 6.19 -19.50
C LYS A 53 3.79 5.00 -18.65
N ALA A 54 2.73 5.15 -17.85
CA ALA A 54 2.19 4.06 -17.06
C ALA A 54 1.65 2.94 -17.96
N ASP A 55 0.94 3.29 -19.03
CA ASP A 55 0.42 2.32 -20.00
C ASP A 55 1.53 1.65 -20.80
N ALA A 56 2.51 2.41 -21.28
CA ALA A 56 3.68 1.85 -21.96
C ALA A 56 4.47 0.90 -21.04
N TYR A 57 4.58 1.24 -19.75
CA TYR A 57 5.21 0.37 -18.75
C TYR A 57 4.39 -0.91 -18.49
N ARG A 58 3.06 -0.79 -18.38
CA ARG A 58 2.16 -1.94 -18.24
C ARG A 58 2.29 -2.89 -19.44
N GLN A 59 2.24 -2.36 -20.65
CA GLN A 59 2.40 -3.11 -21.90
C GLN A 59 3.78 -3.78 -21.99
N LYS A 60 4.85 -3.06 -21.62
CA LYS A 60 6.22 -3.58 -21.68
C LYS A 60 6.43 -4.78 -20.76
N ILE A 61 5.84 -4.78 -19.57
CA ILE A 61 6.09 -5.80 -18.56
C ILE A 61 5.13 -6.99 -18.70
N GLY A 62 3.94 -6.78 -19.27
CA GLY A 62 2.95 -7.86 -19.44
C GLY A 62 2.50 -8.50 -18.12
N ALA A 63 2.84 -7.90 -16.96
CA ALA A 63 2.56 -8.45 -15.63
C ALA A 63 1.24 -7.98 -15.03
N TYR A 64 0.50 -7.14 -15.74
CA TYR A 64 -0.81 -6.67 -15.31
C TYR A 64 -1.88 -7.35 -16.17
N VAL A 65 -2.66 -8.24 -15.54
CA VAL A 65 -3.86 -8.82 -16.14
C VAL A 65 -5.03 -8.00 -15.64
N GLU A 66 -5.75 -7.37 -16.56
CA GLU A 66 -7.03 -6.76 -16.25
C GLU A 66 -8.04 -7.87 -15.93
N LEU A 67 -8.69 -7.77 -14.78
CA LEU A 67 -9.68 -8.75 -14.35
C LEU A 67 -11.05 -8.29 -14.83
N GLU A 68 -11.79 -9.17 -15.50
CA GLU A 68 -13.15 -8.88 -15.98
C GLU A 68 -14.15 -8.63 -14.83
N THR A 69 -13.85 -9.13 -13.63
CA THR A 69 -14.70 -9.00 -12.44
C THR A 69 -13.84 -8.75 -11.21
N ASP A 70 -14.41 -8.05 -10.21
CA ASP A 70 -13.76 -7.86 -8.92
C ASP A 70 -13.68 -9.19 -8.15
N PRO A 71 -12.47 -9.76 -7.93
CA PRO A 71 -12.33 -11.04 -7.27
C PRO A 71 -12.42 -10.92 -5.73
N LEU A 72 -12.61 -9.71 -5.17
CA LEU A 72 -12.53 -9.43 -3.74
C LEU A 72 -13.31 -10.44 -2.90
N TRP A 73 -14.59 -10.63 -3.22
CA TRP A 73 -15.47 -11.51 -2.45
C TRP A 73 -15.12 -12.99 -2.63
N SER A 74 -14.74 -13.40 -3.83
CA SER A 74 -14.28 -14.78 -4.09
C SER A 74 -13.01 -15.11 -3.32
N ILE A 75 -12.06 -14.16 -3.26
CA ILE A 75 -10.82 -14.33 -2.49
C ILE A 75 -11.12 -14.28 -0.98
N PHE A 76 -12.00 -13.39 -0.54
CA PHE A 76 -12.44 -13.31 0.86
C PHE A 76 -13.01 -14.66 1.33
N ASP A 77 -13.95 -15.23 0.58
CA ASP A 77 -14.57 -16.51 0.91
C ASP A 77 -13.54 -17.64 0.97
N LYS A 78 -12.58 -17.67 0.04
CA LYS A 78 -11.47 -18.65 0.05
C LYS A 78 -10.60 -18.51 1.30
N VAL A 79 -10.26 -17.29 1.72
CA VAL A 79 -9.45 -17.04 2.93
C VAL A 79 -10.20 -17.46 4.19
N VAL A 80 -11.49 -17.12 4.29
CA VAL A 80 -12.34 -17.54 5.41
C VAL A 80 -12.45 -19.06 5.48
N HIS A 81 -12.65 -19.71 4.32
CA HIS A 81 -12.72 -21.16 4.24
C HIS A 81 -11.41 -21.83 4.70
N LEU A 82 -10.26 -21.34 4.22
CA LEU A 82 -8.94 -21.83 4.62
C LEU A 82 -8.71 -21.70 6.13
N LEU A 83 -9.04 -20.53 6.70
CA LEU A 83 -8.90 -20.28 8.13
C LEU A 83 -9.75 -21.23 8.98
N ASN A 84 -10.97 -21.50 8.54
CA ASN A 84 -11.87 -22.44 9.21
C ASN A 84 -11.37 -23.89 9.09
N ASP A 85 -10.82 -24.29 7.95
CA ASP A 85 -10.22 -25.62 7.77
C ASP A 85 -8.96 -25.82 8.64
N LEU A 86 -8.11 -24.80 8.74
CA LEU A 86 -6.97 -24.83 9.66
C LEU A 86 -7.40 -24.93 11.12
N ARG A 87 -8.51 -24.29 11.48
CA ARG A 87 -9.09 -24.39 12.82
C ARG A 87 -9.65 -25.78 13.10
N SER A 88 -10.37 -26.38 12.14
CA SER A 88 -10.95 -27.72 12.28
C SER A 88 -9.86 -28.78 12.49
N LYS A 89 -8.72 -28.62 11.81
CA LYS A 89 -7.51 -29.45 11.95
C LYS A 89 -6.65 -29.11 13.18
N LYS A 90 -7.07 -28.16 14.01
CA LYS A 90 -6.35 -27.68 15.21
C LYS A 90 -4.95 -27.10 14.95
N HIS A 91 -4.66 -26.66 13.72
CA HIS A 91 -3.41 -25.98 13.39
C HIS A 91 -3.38 -24.51 13.85
N VAL A 92 -4.53 -23.95 14.22
CA VAL A 92 -4.66 -22.55 14.64
C VAL A 92 -5.51 -22.46 15.91
N LEU A 93 -5.04 -21.70 16.89
CA LEU A 93 -5.77 -21.42 18.12
C LEU A 93 -6.91 -20.42 17.88
N ALA A 94 -7.96 -20.48 18.70
CA ALA A 94 -9.15 -19.63 18.53
C ALA A 94 -8.82 -18.13 18.54
N TRP A 95 -7.88 -17.69 19.38
CA TRP A 95 -7.46 -16.29 19.44
C TRP A 95 -6.67 -15.87 18.19
N GLN A 96 -5.87 -16.76 17.61
CA GLN A 96 -5.14 -16.52 16.37
C GLN A 96 -6.13 -16.38 15.22
N LEU A 97 -7.11 -17.28 15.14
CA LEU A 97 -8.18 -17.22 14.14
C LEU A 97 -8.92 -15.87 14.20
N ASN A 98 -9.31 -15.42 15.39
CA ASN A 98 -10.01 -14.14 15.55
C ASN A 98 -9.16 -12.92 15.12
N LYS A 99 -7.83 -13.00 15.27
CA LYS A 99 -6.90 -11.95 14.80
C LYS A 99 -6.72 -11.97 13.28
N MET A 100 -6.72 -13.16 12.68
CA MET A 100 -6.48 -13.36 11.25
C MET A 100 -7.76 -13.25 10.40
N MET A 101 -8.93 -13.38 11.01
CA MET A 101 -10.21 -13.33 10.30
C MET A 101 -10.39 -11.95 9.63
N PRO A 102 -10.53 -11.91 8.29
CA PRO A 102 -10.72 -10.65 7.59
C PRO A 102 -12.08 -10.03 7.97
N LYS A 103 -12.07 -8.71 8.23
CA LYS A 103 -13.27 -7.96 8.61
C LYS A 103 -13.95 -7.40 7.37
N ARG A 104 -15.21 -7.78 7.14
CA ARG A 104 -15.96 -7.48 5.92
C ARG A 104 -16.06 -5.98 5.61
N ASP A 105 -16.14 -5.15 6.64
CA ASP A 105 -16.27 -3.69 6.58
C ASP A 105 -14.93 -2.95 6.37
N LYS A 106 -13.79 -3.65 6.49
CA LYS A 106 -12.44 -3.05 6.42
C LYS A 106 -11.53 -3.70 5.38
N VAL A 107 -12.09 -4.60 4.56
CA VAL A 107 -11.33 -5.40 3.61
C VAL A 107 -11.29 -4.70 2.27
N GLU A 108 -10.07 -4.39 1.83
CA GLU A 108 -9.75 -4.03 0.45
C GLU A 108 -8.91 -5.15 -0.17
N LEU A 109 -8.91 -5.25 -1.51
CA LEU A 109 -8.26 -6.34 -2.22
C LEU A 109 -6.75 -6.46 -1.91
N ALA A 110 -6.08 -5.32 -1.73
CA ALA A 110 -4.68 -5.27 -1.34
C ALA A 110 -4.40 -5.92 0.03
N HIS A 111 -5.36 -5.83 0.97
CA HIS A 111 -5.23 -6.41 2.30
C HIS A 111 -5.39 -7.94 2.30
N LEU A 112 -6.22 -8.49 1.41
CA LEU A 112 -6.40 -9.94 1.27
C LEU A 112 -5.19 -10.65 0.66
N LEU A 113 -4.55 -10.04 -0.34
CA LEU A 113 -3.31 -10.57 -0.92
C LEU A 113 -2.19 -10.59 0.12
N THR A 114 -2.02 -9.50 0.86
CA THR A 114 -0.95 -9.38 1.86
C THR A 114 -1.12 -10.39 3.02
N THR A 115 -2.35 -10.63 3.46
CA THR A 115 -2.62 -11.64 4.51
C THR A 115 -2.32 -13.06 4.02
N ALA A 116 -2.63 -13.40 2.76
CA ALA A 116 -2.25 -14.69 2.18
C ALA A 116 -0.72 -14.91 2.11
N TYR A 117 0.07 -13.88 1.81
CA TYR A 117 1.54 -13.99 1.82
C TYR A 117 2.15 -14.03 3.24
N CYS A 118 1.50 -13.41 4.23
CA CYS A 118 1.91 -13.48 5.64
C CYS A 118 1.66 -14.86 6.28
N PHE A 119 0.88 -15.76 5.68
CA PHE A 119 0.74 -17.15 6.15
C PHE A 119 2.04 -17.95 6.05
N ILE A 120 2.86 -17.68 5.03
CA ILE A 120 4.07 -18.46 4.73
C ILE A 120 5.13 -18.34 5.85
N PRO A 121 5.44 -17.15 6.41
CA PRO A 121 6.42 -17.05 7.49
C PRO A 121 5.88 -17.42 8.89
N ILE A 122 4.57 -17.31 9.16
CA ILE A 122 4.01 -17.63 10.48
C ILE A 122 4.00 -19.15 10.71
N CYS A 123 3.61 -19.95 9.71
CA CYS A 123 3.69 -21.41 9.81
C CYS A 123 5.14 -21.94 9.80
N ARG A 124 6.09 -21.20 9.21
CA ARG A 124 7.49 -21.65 9.11
C ARG A 124 8.31 -21.40 10.38
N LYS A 125 7.91 -20.48 11.25
CA LYS A 125 8.57 -20.27 12.56
C LYS A 125 8.18 -21.30 13.61
N GLU A 126 6.97 -21.85 13.57
CA GLU A 126 6.51 -22.83 14.58
C GLU A 126 6.91 -24.28 14.25
N LEU A 127 7.05 -24.63 12.96
CA LEU A 127 7.55 -25.96 12.54
C LEU A 127 9.01 -26.25 12.93
N HIS A 128 9.76 -25.24 13.39
CA HIS A 128 11.12 -25.40 13.91
C HIS A 128 11.19 -25.59 15.43
N CYS A 129 10.09 -25.40 16.17
CA CYS A 129 10.05 -25.62 17.62
C CYS A 129 9.62 -27.04 18.03
N ASP A 130 8.89 -27.76 17.18
CA ASP A 130 8.39 -29.11 17.53
C ASP A 130 9.44 -30.24 17.38
N ARG A 131 10.67 -29.95 16.93
CA ARG A 131 11.77 -30.94 16.86
C ARG A 131 12.71 -30.96 18.06
N LEU A 132 12.48 -30.14 19.08
CA LEU A 132 13.39 -30.05 20.24
C LEU A 132 12.78 -30.52 21.58
N CYS A 133 11.59 -31.14 21.59
CA CYS A 133 10.99 -31.68 22.82
C CYS A 133 10.89 -33.21 22.88
N HIS A 134 11.56 -33.94 21.98
CA HIS A 134 11.78 -35.37 22.11
C HIS A 134 13.24 -35.72 21.80
N GLN A 135 14.12 -35.41 22.75
CA GLN A 135 15.36 -36.13 23.03
C GLN A 135 15.68 -35.97 24.52
#